data_AF-A0A518BMX6-F1
#
_entry.id   AF-A0A518BMX6-F1
#
_cell.length_a   1.000
_cell.length_b   1.000
_cell.length_c   1.000
_cell.angle_alpha   90.00
_cell.angle_beta   90.00
_cell.angle_gamma   90.00
#
_symmetry.space_group_name_H-M   'P 1'
#
loop_
_entity.id
_entity.type
_entity.pdbx_description
1 polymer ?
#
loop_
_entity_poly.entity_id
_entity_poly.type
_entity_poly.pdbx_seq_one_letter_code
_entity_poly.pdbx_strand_id
1 'polypeptide(L)'
;MKPLTTTLLASAALSLLVACGGDGHDGHDHADHEHGAVSDATVPSDQAQTHALICGCALEEVGACGEYIEVDGEFVALEAPIDLGYMPFCHKDGLQARADGELKDGKFVATTFAMVD
;
A
#
# COMPACT_ATOMS: atom_id res chain seq x y z
N MET A 1 29.75 -6.70 -20.54
CA MET A 1 29.09 -6.30 -21.80
C MET A 1 28.70 -7.56 -22.56
N LYS A 2 27.40 -7.86 -22.61
CA LYS A 2 26.81 -8.95 -23.40
C LYS A 2 25.51 -8.39 -24.02
N PRO A 3 25.34 -8.45 -25.34
CA PRO A 3 24.11 -8.03 -26.01
C PRO A 3 23.20 -9.25 -26.24
N LEU A 4 21.90 -9.12 -25.99
CA LEU A 4 20.86 -9.96 -26.60
C LEU A 4 19.55 -9.16 -26.57
N THR A 5 19.23 -8.43 -27.63
CA THR A 5 18.40 -8.86 -28.78
C THR A 5 16.90 -8.80 -28.45
N THR A 6 16.34 -7.64 -28.79
CA THR A 6 14.96 -7.32 -29.15
C THR A 6 14.24 -8.46 -29.89
N THR A 7 13.01 -8.79 -29.50
CA THR A 7 11.96 -9.26 -30.43
C THR A 7 10.57 -8.89 -29.89
N LEU A 8 9.86 -8.10 -30.69
CA LEU A 8 8.44 -7.75 -30.57
C LEU A 8 7.55 -8.99 -30.57
N LEU A 9 6.49 -8.98 -29.76
CA LEU A 9 5.18 -9.47 -30.19
C LEU A 9 4.09 -8.47 -29.74
N ALA A 10 3.64 -7.69 -30.72
CA ALA A 10 2.36 -7.01 -30.68
C ALA A 10 1.25 -8.07 -30.69
N SER A 11 0.34 -8.02 -29.71
CA SER A 11 -0.95 -8.70 -29.79
C SER A 11 -2.04 -7.64 -29.72
N ALA A 12 -2.63 -7.41 -30.89
CA ALA A 12 -3.75 -6.53 -31.10
C ALA A 12 -5.07 -7.18 -30.65
N ALA A 13 -5.98 -6.31 -30.22
CA ALA A 13 -7.44 -6.39 -30.38
C ALA A 13 -8.19 -7.62 -29.85
N LEU A 14 -9.10 -7.39 -28.90
CA LEU A 14 -10.52 -7.73 -29.14
C LEU A 14 -11.45 -6.91 -28.24
N SER A 15 -12.16 -5.99 -28.89
CA SER A 15 -13.39 -5.37 -28.41
C SER A 15 -14.46 -6.44 -28.17
N LEU A 16 -15.33 -6.29 -27.16
CA LEU A 16 -16.79 -6.46 -27.30
C LEU A 16 -17.52 -6.05 -26.03
N LEU A 17 -18.44 -5.11 -26.24
CA LEU A 17 -19.47 -4.62 -25.34
C LEU A 17 -20.38 -5.77 -24.86
N VAL A 18 -20.60 -5.87 -23.55
CA VAL A 18 -21.81 -6.48 -22.99
C VAL A 18 -22.66 -5.36 -22.41
N ALA A 19 -23.78 -5.11 -23.08
CA ALA A 19 -24.92 -4.36 -22.57
C ALA A 19 -26.04 -5.37 -22.28
N CYS A 20 -26.50 -5.41 -21.03
CA CYS A 20 -27.78 -5.95 -20.58
C CYS A 20 -27.94 -5.40 -19.15
N GLY A 21 -28.88 -4.51 -18.80
CA GLY A 21 -30.26 -4.35 -19.26
C GLY A 21 -31.18 -5.10 -18.30
N GLY A 22 -31.74 -4.43 -17.29
CA GLY A 22 -32.70 -5.03 -16.34
C GLY A 22 -33.21 -4.10 -15.25
N ASP A 23 -34.43 -3.61 -15.45
CA ASP A 23 -35.26 -2.67 -14.69
C ASP A 23 -35.50 -2.94 -13.19
N GLY A 24 -35.56 -1.83 -12.44
CA GLY A 24 -36.65 -1.50 -11.50
C GLY A 24 -36.80 -2.33 -10.22
N HIS A 25 -36.39 -1.77 -9.08
CA HIS A 25 -37.07 -1.97 -7.81
C HIS A 25 -37.13 -0.67 -7.01
N ASP A 26 -38.35 -0.39 -6.58
CA ASP A 26 -38.84 0.75 -5.85
C ASP A 26 -38.13 0.96 -4.50
N GLY A 27 -37.84 2.24 -4.24
CA GLY A 27 -37.97 2.93 -2.97
C GLY A 27 -37.39 2.27 -1.72
N HIS A 28 -36.35 2.88 -1.16
CA HIS A 28 -36.34 3.30 0.24
C HIS A 28 -35.56 4.60 0.36
N ASP A 29 -36.27 5.64 0.79
CA ASP A 29 -35.69 6.85 1.37
C ASP A 29 -34.61 6.47 2.40
N HIS A 30 -33.38 6.89 2.16
CA HIS A 30 -32.48 7.24 3.24
C HIS A 30 -31.90 8.60 2.96
N ALA A 31 -32.37 9.54 3.79
CA ALA A 31 -31.84 10.86 3.95
C ALA A 31 -30.30 10.83 4.03
N ASP A 32 -29.71 11.74 3.27
CA ASP A 32 -28.59 12.58 3.65
C ASP A 32 -27.61 11.97 4.67
N HIS A 33 -26.55 11.36 4.15
CA HIS A 33 -25.25 11.64 4.74
C HIS A 33 -24.37 12.24 3.65
N GLU A 34 -24.26 13.57 3.72
CA GLU A 34 -23.13 14.32 3.20
C GLU A 34 -21.85 13.59 3.64
N HIS A 35 -21.22 12.85 2.73
CA HIS A 35 -19.80 12.57 2.82
C HIS A 35 -19.08 13.88 2.50
N GLY A 36 -19.17 14.82 3.45
CA GLY A 36 -18.11 15.79 3.61
C GLY A 36 -16.84 14.96 3.74
N ALA A 37 -15.98 15.08 2.74
CA ALA A 37 -14.64 14.54 2.71
C ALA A 37 -13.86 15.16 3.88
N VAL A 38 -14.12 14.65 5.08
CA VAL A 38 -13.17 14.73 6.17
C VAL A 38 -12.01 13.87 5.72
N SER A 39 -10.83 14.46 5.72
CA SER A 39 -9.57 13.77 5.47
C SER A 39 -9.41 12.66 6.51
N ASP A 40 -9.98 11.49 6.22
CA ASP A 40 -9.88 10.25 6.97
C ASP A 40 -8.53 9.58 6.63
N ALA A 41 -7.45 10.26 6.97
CA ALA A 41 -6.09 9.81 6.71
C ALA A 41 -5.66 8.80 7.79
N THR A 42 -6.37 7.68 7.92
CA THR A 42 -6.00 6.59 8.84
C THR A 42 -6.34 5.20 8.33
N VAL A 43 -7.36 5.05 7.48
CA VAL A 43 -7.73 3.74 6.92
C VAL A 43 -7.06 3.52 5.56
N PRO A 44 -6.31 2.41 5.36
CA PRO A 44 -5.75 2.08 4.06
C PRO A 44 -6.83 1.84 2.99
N SER A 45 -6.54 2.27 1.77
CA SER A 45 -7.40 2.09 0.60
C SER A 45 -7.55 0.61 0.23
N ASP A 46 -8.57 0.24 -0.54
CA ASP A 46 -8.66 -1.13 -1.08
C ASP A 46 -7.46 -1.51 -1.98
N GLN A 47 -6.81 -0.50 -2.57
CA GLN A 47 -5.60 -0.62 -3.38
C GLN A 47 -4.30 -0.66 -2.55
N ALA A 48 -4.38 -0.44 -1.23
CA ALA A 48 -3.21 -0.42 -0.36
C ALA A 48 -2.49 -1.77 -0.40
N GLN A 49 -1.18 -1.72 -0.63
CA GLN A 49 -0.34 -2.90 -0.72
C GLN A 49 0.00 -3.41 0.67
N THR A 50 0.21 -4.72 0.78
CA THR A 50 0.71 -5.34 2.01
C THR A 50 2.22 -5.37 1.95
N HIS A 51 2.86 -4.81 2.96
CA HIS A 51 4.31 -4.71 3.06
C HIS A 51 4.80 -5.49 4.28
N ALA A 52 5.94 -6.14 4.15
CA ALA A 52 6.64 -6.69 5.30
C ALA A 52 7.23 -5.55 6.15
N LEU A 53 7.23 -5.72 7.46
CA LEU A 53 7.78 -4.78 8.42
C LEU A 53 8.91 -5.43 9.20
N ILE A 54 9.94 -4.64 9.52
CA ILE A 54 11.08 -5.13 10.28
C ILE A 54 11.70 -4.02 11.12
N CYS A 55 12.27 -4.40 12.26
CA CYS A 55 13.09 -3.53 13.06
C CYS A 55 14.51 -3.43 12.46
N GLY A 56 14.95 -2.21 12.17
CA GLY A 56 16.27 -1.92 11.60
C GLY A 56 17.43 -2.31 12.50
N CYS A 57 17.22 -2.52 13.80
CA CYS A 57 18.27 -3.08 14.68
C CYS A 57 18.65 -4.52 14.31
N ALA A 58 17.75 -5.26 13.66
CA ALA A 58 18.00 -6.62 13.19
C ALA A 58 18.63 -6.66 11.78
N LEU A 59 18.64 -5.53 11.07
CA LEU A 59 19.20 -5.40 9.75
C LEU A 59 20.65 -4.88 9.86
N GLU A 60 21.63 -5.74 9.59
CA GLU A 60 23.06 -5.36 9.62
C GLU A 60 23.41 -4.29 8.57
N GLU A 61 22.60 -4.18 7.52
CA GLU A 61 22.83 -3.32 6.35
C GLU A 61 22.33 -1.87 6.50
N VAL A 62 21.35 -1.60 7.38
CA VAL A 62 20.67 -0.29 7.42
C VAL A 62 21.35 0.74 8.32
N GLY A 63 22.42 0.37 9.04
CA GLY A 63 23.29 1.28 9.79
C GLY A 63 22.64 2.05 10.96
N ALA A 64 21.32 1.95 11.15
CA ALA A 64 20.56 2.62 12.18
C ALA A 64 19.36 1.78 12.64
N CYS A 65 19.13 1.78 13.96
CA CYS A 65 17.90 1.26 14.53
C CYS A 65 16.71 2.15 14.17
N GLY A 66 15.58 1.55 13.79
CA GLY A 66 14.36 2.24 13.43
C GLY A 66 13.32 1.27 12.91
N GLU A 67 12.21 1.80 12.41
CA GLU A 67 11.15 1.01 11.79
C GLU A 67 11.26 1.06 10.27
N TYR A 68 11.26 -0.14 9.67
CA TYR A 68 11.48 -0.33 8.24
C TYR A 68 10.31 -1.09 7.63
N ILE A 69 10.04 -0.78 6.37
CA ILE A 69 9.00 -1.37 5.55
C ILE A 69 9.62 -1.86 4.24
N GLU A 70 9.21 -3.04 3.78
CA GLU A 70 9.66 -3.59 2.51
C GLU A 70 8.86 -3.01 1.35
N VAL A 71 9.54 -2.34 0.43
CA VAL A 71 8.96 -1.78 -0.79
C VAL A 71 9.82 -2.24 -1.96
N ASP A 72 9.20 -2.89 -2.94
CA ASP A 72 9.90 -3.42 -4.13
C ASP A 72 11.10 -4.35 -3.80
N GLY A 73 11.04 -5.06 -2.66
CA GLY A 73 12.08 -5.99 -2.22
C GLY A 73 13.26 -5.34 -1.48
N GLU A 74 13.17 -4.06 -1.13
CA GLU A 74 14.16 -3.34 -0.32
C GLU A 74 13.53 -2.83 0.97
N PHE A 75 14.27 -2.93 2.09
CA PHE A 75 13.84 -2.36 3.37
C PHE A 75 14.27 -0.90 3.47
N VAL A 76 13.27 -0.03 3.50
CA VAL A 76 13.44 1.42 3.63
C VAL A 76 12.84 1.90 4.94
N ALA A 77 13.37 3.02 5.45
CA ALA A 77 12.84 3.60 6.69
C ALA A 77 11.36 4.00 6.49
N LEU A 78 10.52 3.65 7.45
CA LEU A 78 9.09 3.96 7.45
C LEU A 78 8.83 5.26 8.22
N GLU A 79 8.11 6.18 7.59
CA GLU A 79 7.49 7.33 8.24
C GLU A 79 5.97 7.13 8.21
N ALA A 80 5.39 6.74 9.34
CA ALA A 80 3.96 6.49 9.46
C ALA A 80 3.20 7.76 9.86
N PRO A 81 1.92 7.92 9.43
CA PRO A 81 1.10 9.07 9.79
C PRO A 81 0.62 9.01 11.26
N ILE A 82 0.78 7.85 11.90
CA ILE A 82 0.43 7.61 13.30
C ILE A 82 1.70 7.41 14.14
N ASP A 83 1.63 7.75 15.42
CA ASP A 83 2.67 7.38 16.38
C ASP A 83 2.62 5.87 16.60
N LEU A 84 3.61 5.16 16.04
CA LEU A 84 3.76 3.72 16.18
C LEU A 84 4.23 3.33 17.60
N GLY A 85 4.65 4.30 18.41
CA GLY A 85 5.23 4.09 19.72
C GLY A 85 6.71 3.74 19.66
N TYR A 86 7.24 3.29 20.80
CA TYR A 86 8.68 3.04 20.94
C TYR A 86 9.04 1.66 20.39
N MET A 87 9.62 1.64 19.19
CA MET A 87 10.19 0.45 18.55
C MET A 87 9.23 -0.77 18.48
N PRO A 88 7.97 -0.62 18.01
CA PRO A 88 6.99 -1.70 17.99
C PRO A 88 7.38 -2.93 17.16
N PHE A 89 8.31 -2.83 16.20
CA PHE A 89 8.69 -4.00 15.38
C PHE A 89 9.88 -4.75 15.96
N CYS A 90 10.61 -4.17 16.92
CA CYS A 90 11.78 -4.84 17.47
C CYS A 90 11.41 -6.09 18.27
N HIS A 91 12.22 -7.14 18.12
CA HIS A 91 11.99 -8.49 18.66
C HIS A 91 10.72 -9.19 18.16
N LYS A 92 10.18 -8.75 17.03
CA LYS A 92 9.06 -9.40 16.36
C LYS A 92 9.46 -9.72 14.92
N ASP A 93 8.99 -10.86 14.45
CA ASP A 93 9.23 -11.36 13.10
C ASP A 93 7.91 -11.53 12.37
N GLY A 94 7.95 -11.47 11.04
CA GLY A 94 6.77 -11.73 10.20
C GLY A 94 5.68 -10.66 10.27
N LEU A 95 6.00 -9.47 10.78
CA LEU A 95 5.05 -8.37 10.83
C LEU A 95 4.72 -7.88 9.43
N GLN A 96 3.46 -7.50 9.24
CA GLN A 96 2.95 -6.96 7.99
C GLN A 96 2.03 -5.78 8.26
N ALA A 97 1.95 -4.85 7.30
CA ALA A 97 0.96 -3.80 7.31
C ALA A 97 0.43 -3.53 5.91
N ARG A 98 -0.82 -3.08 5.85
CA ARG A 98 -1.37 -2.40 4.68
C ARG A 98 -1.09 -0.91 4.79
N ALA A 99 -0.47 -0.34 3.77
CA ALA A 99 -0.15 1.07 3.73
C ALA A 99 -0.31 1.63 2.32
N ASP A 100 -0.82 2.86 2.23
CA ASP A 100 -0.66 3.72 1.06
C ASP A 100 0.44 4.73 1.38
N GLY A 101 1.21 5.11 0.36
CA GLY A 101 2.32 6.05 0.55
C GLY A 101 3.18 6.17 -0.69
N GLU A 102 4.30 6.88 -0.54
CA GLU A 102 5.27 7.07 -1.60
C GLU A 102 6.71 7.00 -1.08
N LEU A 103 7.63 6.61 -1.96
CA LEU A 103 9.06 6.70 -1.69
C LEU A 103 9.53 8.14 -1.86
N LYS A 104 10.03 8.73 -0.79
CA LYS A 104 10.55 10.09 -0.76
C LYS A 104 11.83 10.17 0.06
N ASP A 105 12.88 10.74 -0.54
CA ASP A 105 14.19 10.91 0.12
C ASP A 105 14.78 9.60 0.69
N GLY A 106 14.53 8.46 0.03
CA GLY A 106 15.02 7.13 0.46
C GLY A 106 14.23 6.50 1.61
N LYS A 107 13.03 7.01 1.89
CA LYS A 107 12.12 6.53 2.94
C LYS A 107 10.73 6.30 2.35
N PHE A 108 9.97 5.40 2.93
CA PHE A 108 8.55 5.27 2.60
C PHE A 108 7.73 6.15 3.54
N VAL A 109 7.09 7.17 2.97
CA VAL A 109 6.20 8.08 3.70
C VAL A 109 4.78 7.60 3.52
N ALA A 110 4.23 6.96 4.55
CA ALA A 110 2.88 6.43 4.52
C ALA A 110 1.86 7.54 4.76
N THR A 111 0.80 7.57 3.95
CA THR A 111 -0.37 8.42 4.14
C THR A 111 -1.47 7.70 4.90
N THR A 112 -1.48 6.36 4.84
CA THR A 112 -2.35 5.47 5.61
C THR A 112 -1.52 4.29 6.12
N PHE A 113 -1.86 3.73 7.27
CA PHE A 113 -1.11 2.61 7.85
C PHE A 113 -1.99 1.78 8.78
N ALA A 114 -2.06 0.47 8.53
CA ALA A 114 -2.69 -0.48 9.43
C ALA A 114 -1.90 -1.79 9.47
N MET A 115 -1.53 -2.24 10.67
CA MET A 115 -0.93 -3.57 10.86
C MET A 115 -1.97 -4.65 10.51
N VAL A 116 -1.51 -5.72 9.89
CA VAL A 116 -2.30 -6.92 9.64
C VAL A 116 -1.69 -8.08 10.43
N ASP A 117 -2.56 -8.91 11.01
CA ASP A 117 -2.19 -10.12 11.75
C ASP A 117 -1.90 -11.30 10.81
#